data_AF-A0A7C1Y1W2-F1
#
_entry.id   AF-A0A7C1Y1W2-F1
#
_cell.length_a   1.000
_cell.length_b   1.000
_cell.length_c   1.000
_cell.angle_alpha   90.00
_cell.angle_beta   90.00
_cell.angle_gamma   90.00
#
_symmetry.space_group_name_H-M   'P 1'
#
loop_
_entity.id
_entity.type
_entity.pdbx_description
1 polymer ?
#
loop_
_entity_poly.entity_id
_entity_poly.type
_entity_poly.pdbx_seq_one_letter_code
_entity_poly.pdbx_strand_id
1 'polypeptide(L)'
;MKIAMSPGAIIEALREHELAIAGLYEAYAEVFPECEDLWAGLAMEELQHAKWIDALYANVQNNPQDFVVERFRICAIEHSIEYVKQQTAAAYQGDFMLINALSTAVQLERALLENKYFEVFEGDSASTRRTLALLGESTRGHYQKLHRFWRENGGG
;
A
#
# COMPACT_ATOMS: atom_id res chain seq x y z
N MET A 1 7.06 11.44 25.09
CA MET A 1 6.37 12.64 24.59
C MET A 1 5.84 12.29 23.20
N LYS A 2 4.52 12.12 23.01
CA LYS A 2 3.95 11.89 21.68
C LYS A 2 3.89 13.24 20.99
N ILE A 3 4.87 13.55 20.15
CA ILE A 3 4.77 14.69 19.25
C ILE A 3 3.65 14.33 18.28
N ALA A 4 2.58 15.14 18.23
CA ALA A 4 1.57 14.98 17.20
C ALA A 4 2.27 15.16 15.84
N MET A 5 2.28 14.10 15.03
CA MET A 5 2.89 14.15 13.69
C MET A 5 2.11 15.12 12.82
N SER A 6 2.81 15.83 11.93
CA SER A 6 2.14 16.74 11.00
C SER A 6 1.34 15.94 9.97
N PRO A 7 0.20 16.47 9.46
CA PRO A 7 -0.53 15.89 8.34
C PRO A 7 0.37 15.56 7.13
N GLY A 8 1.39 16.38 6.88
CA GLY A 8 2.36 16.17 5.80
C GLY A 8 3.19 14.89 5.99
N ALA A 9 3.69 14.64 7.20
CA ALA A 9 4.49 13.44 7.48
C ALA A 9 3.68 12.15 7.35
N ILE A 10 2.38 12.21 7.61
CA ILE A 10 1.46 11.08 7.42
C ILE A 10 1.25 10.75 5.94
N ILE A 11 1.04 11.78 5.12
CA ILE A 11 0.89 11.61 3.68
C ILE A 11 2.18 11.10 3.06
N GLU A 12 3.32 11.59 3.51
CA GLU A 12 4.63 11.10 3.09
C GLU A 12 4.83 9.63 3.46
N ALA A 13 4.47 9.23 4.67
CA ALA A 13 4.52 7.82 5.09
C ALA A 13 3.60 6.93 4.25
N LEU A 14 2.38 7.36 3.92
CA LEU A 14 1.49 6.61 3.04
C LEU A 14 2.07 6.47 1.63
N ARG A 15 2.59 7.57 1.09
CA ARG A 15 3.24 7.56 -0.22
C ARG A 15 4.42 6.60 -0.25
N GLU A 16 5.28 6.64 0.76
CA GLU A 16 6.41 5.72 0.88
C GLU A 16 5.94 4.27 0.98
N HIS A 17 4.81 4.03 1.65
CA HIS A 17 4.23 2.69 1.74
C HIS A 17 3.80 2.15 0.38
N GLU A 18 3.05 2.92 -0.43
CA GLU A 18 2.68 2.49 -1.78
C GLU A 18 3.90 2.28 -2.68
N LEU A 19 4.92 3.14 -2.57
CA LEU A 19 6.17 2.98 -3.32
C LEU A 19 6.94 1.72 -2.90
N ALA A 20 6.92 1.37 -1.61
CA ALA A 20 7.54 0.15 -1.13
C ALA A 20 6.82 -1.09 -1.66
N ILE A 21 5.49 -1.08 -1.68
CA ILE A 21 4.69 -2.18 -2.23
C ILE A 21 4.90 -2.30 -3.75
N ALA A 22 4.97 -1.17 -4.47
CA ALA A 22 5.32 -1.16 -5.88
C ALA A 22 6.66 -1.86 -6.13
N GLY A 23 7.70 -1.49 -5.39
CA GLY A 23 9.03 -2.12 -5.51
C GLY A 23 9.03 -3.61 -5.14
N LEU A 24 8.19 -4.04 -4.20
CA LEU A 24 8.00 -5.46 -3.91
C LEU A 24 7.39 -6.20 -5.09
N TYR A 25 6.35 -5.63 -5.71
CA TYR A 25 5.70 -6.24 -6.86
C TYR A 25 6.59 -6.20 -8.11
N GLU A 26 7.41 -5.17 -8.32
CA GLU A 26 8.45 -5.17 -9.35
C GLU A 26 9.45 -6.32 -9.13
N ALA A 27 9.93 -6.51 -7.90
CA ALA A 27 10.83 -7.62 -7.58
C ALA A 27 10.18 -8.99 -7.84
N TYR A 28 8.88 -9.15 -7.53
CA TYR A 28 8.17 -10.38 -7.86
C TYR A 28 7.98 -10.58 -9.36
N ALA A 29 7.80 -9.50 -10.14
CA ALA A 29 7.76 -9.59 -11.60
C ALA A 29 9.09 -10.09 -12.19
N GLU A 30 10.22 -9.63 -11.63
CA GLU A 30 11.55 -10.07 -12.04
C GLU A 30 11.85 -11.53 -11.63
N VAL A 31 11.47 -11.92 -10.41
CA VAL A 31 11.74 -13.26 -9.85
C VAL A 31 10.82 -14.34 -10.42
N PHE A 32 9.58 -13.98 -10.78
CA PHE A 32 8.58 -14.90 -11.34
C PHE A 32 8.10 -14.43 -12.72
N PRO A 33 8.92 -14.56 -13.79
CA PRO A 33 8.57 -14.11 -15.13
C PRO A 33 7.29 -14.75 -15.68
N GLU A 34 6.93 -15.96 -15.24
CA GLU A 34 5.68 -16.62 -15.59
C GLU A 34 4.42 -15.89 -15.09
N CYS A 35 4.57 -14.99 -14.11
CA CYS A 35 3.53 -14.16 -13.53
C CYS A 35 3.81 -12.65 -13.72
N GLU A 36 4.73 -12.28 -14.62
CA GLU A 36 5.18 -10.89 -14.83
C GLU A 36 3.99 -9.94 -15.04
N ASP A 37 3.06 -10.28 -15.93
CA ASP A 37 1.88 -9.44 -16.24
C ASP A 37 1.04 -9.10 -15.00
N LEU A 38 0.90 -10.05 -14.07
CA LEU A 38 0.16 -9.84 -12.82
C LEU A 38 0.92 -8.85 -11.93
N TRP A 39 2.20 -9.11 -11.71
CA TRP A 39 3.02 -8.35 -10.76
C TRP A 39 3.36 -6.95 -11.27
N ALA A 40 3.76 -6.82 -12.53
CA ALA A 40 4.02 -5.52 -13.16
C ALA A 40 2.74 -4.67 -13.25
N GLY A 41 1.59 -5.30 -13.49
CA GLY A 41 0.29 -4.63 -13.44
C GLY A 41 -0.01 -4.05 -12.05
N LEU A 42 0.16 -4.84 -11.00
CA LEU A 42 -0.01 -4.39 -9.61
C LEU A 42 0.99 -3.29 -9.24
N ALA A 43 2.27 -3.44 -9.58
CA ALA A 43 3.29 -2.41 -9.35
C ALA A 43 2.91 -1.07 -9.97
N MET A 44 2.42 -1.09 -11.22
CA MET A 44 1.95 0.12 -11.92
C MET A 44 0.75 0.75 -11.22
N GLU A 45 -0.19 -0.06 -10.72
CA GLU A 45 -1.33 0.38 -9.93
C GLU A 45 -0.85 1.07 -8.64
N GLU A 46 0.11 0.52 -7.90
CA GLU A 46 0.67 1.13 -6.67
C GLU A 46 1.48 2.42 -6.94
N LEU A 47 2.25 2.48 -8.03
CA LEU A 47 2.88 3.72 -8.46
C LEU A 47 1.85 4.82 -8.76
N GLN A 48 0.67 4.44 -9.26
CA GLN A 48 -0.42 5.37 -9.49
C GLN A 48 -1.09 5.81 -8.18
N HIS A 49 -1.16 4.95 -7.17
CA HIS A 49 -1.63 5.29 -5.82
C HIS A 49 -0.72 6.32 -5.17
N ALA A 50 0.61 6.14 -5.25
CA ALA A 50 1.58 7.12 -4.75
C ALA A 50 1.37 8.51 -5.38
N LYS A 51 1.06 8.58 -6.69
CA LYS A 51 0.73 9.85 -7.37
C LYS A 51 -0.58 10.47 -6.88
N TRP A 52 -1.58 9.65 -6.57
CA TRP A 52 -2.83 10.14 -5.98
C TRP A 52 -2.60 10.72 -4.57
N ILE A 53 -1.72 10.10 -3.79
CA ILE A 53 -1.30 10.59 -2.47
C ILE A 53 -0.50 11.90 -2.58
N ASP A 54 0.36 12.05 -3.59
CA ASP A 54 1.05 13.32 -3.88
C ASP A 54 0.04 14.47 -4.12
N ALA A 55 -1.06 14.19 -4.83
CA ALA A 55 -2.13 15.16 -5.03
C ALA A 55 -2.86 15.53 -3.72
N LEU A 56 -2.90 14.63 -2.72
CA LEU A 56 -3.40 14.94 -1.38
C LEU A 56 -2.47 15.89 -0.63
N TYR A 57 -1.14 15.67 -0.73
CA TYR A 57 -0.15 16.52 -0.07
C TYR A 57 -0.31 18.00 -0.42
N ALA A 58 -0.49 18.27 -1.73
CA ALA A 58 -0.73 19.63 -2.22
C ALA A 58 -2.00 20.27 -1.63
N ASN A 59 -3.05 19.49 -1.37
CA ASN A 59 -4.28 20.00 -0.76
C ASN A 59 -4.11 20.28 0.75
N VAL A 60 -3.34 19.45 1.45
CA VAL A 60 -3.06 19.59 2.89
C VAL A 60 -2.23 20.80 3.22
N GLN A 61 -1.24 21.12 2.40
CA GLN A 61 -0.45 22.34 2.58
C GLN A 61 -1.31 23.61 2.50
N ASN A 62 -2.39 23.57 1.73
CA ASN A 62 -3.30 24.70 1.57
C ASN A 62 -4.39 24.76 2.66
N ASN A 63 -4.84 23.63 3.20
CA ASN A 63 -5.90 23.55 4.22
C ASN A 63 -5.60 22.51 5.31
N PRO A 64 -4.66 22.78 6.24
CA PRO A 64 -4.21 21.80 7.23
C PRO A 64 -5.26 21.46 8.30
N GLN A 65 -6.32 22.27 8.46
CA GLN A 65 -7.40 22.01 9.43
C GLN A 65 -8.34 20.87 9.01
N ASP A 66 -8.35 20.51 7.72
CA ASP A 66 -9.17 19.42 7.19
C ASP A 66 -8.58 18.04 7.53
N PHE A 67 -7.43 17.96 8.20
CA PHE A 67 -6.73 16.70 8.50
C PHE A 67 -6.78 16.37 9.99
N VAL A 68 -7.73 15.50 10.36
CA VAL A 68 -7.81 14.94 11.72
C VAL A 68 -6.82 13.77 11.85
N VAL A 69 -5.65 14.09 12.39
CA VAL A 69 -4.50 13.16 12.53
C VAL A 69 -4.65 12.17 13.71
N GLU A 70 -5.56 12.43 14.66
CA GLU A 70 -5.59 11.73 15.96
C GLU A 70 -5.83 10.21 15.88
N ARG A 71 -6.29 9.67 14.74
CA ARG A 71 -6.52 8.23 14.55
C ARG A 71 -5.43 7.51 13.75
N PHE A 72 -4.44 8.23 13.24
CA PHE A 72 -3.45 7.65 12.33
C PHE A 72 -2.30 6.99 13.08
N ARG A 73 -2.19 5.66 12.97
CA ARG A 73 -1.09 4.89 13.57
C ARG A 73 0.12 4.89 12.64
N ILE A 74 0.79 6.03 12.52
CA ILE A 74 1.98 6.16 11.65
C ILE A 74 3.04 5.09 11.90
N CYS A 75 3.26 4.71 13.17
CA CYS A 75 4.20 3.65 13.52
C CYS A 75 3.82 2.28 12.90
N ALA A 76 2.53 2.03 12.66
CA ALA A 76 2.11 0.81 11.97
C ALA A 76 2.48 0.83 10.48
N ILE A 77 2.45 2.01 9.85
CA ILE A 77 2.90 2.19 8.46
C ILE A 77 4.41 2.11 8.36
N GLU A 78 5.14 2.77 9.26
CA GLU A 78 6.62 2.69 9.30
C GLU A 78 7.09 1.23 9.44
N HIS A 79 6.50 0.47 10.36
CA HIS A 79 6.78 -0.96 10.50
C HIS A 79 6.38 -1.77 9.27
N SER A 80 5.26 -1.43 8.63
CA SER A 80 4.82 -2.08 7.39
C SER A 80 5.79 -1.82 6.24
N ILE A 81 6.28 -0.58 6.08
CA ILE A 81 7.29 -0.20 5.10
C ILE A 81 8.57 -1.02 5.30
N GLU A 82 9.05 -1.09 6.53
CA GLU A 82 10.26 -1.87 6.84
C GLU A 82 10.07 -3.36 6.54
N TYR A 83 8.92 -3.91 6.92
CA TYR A 83 8.56 -5.28 6.56
C TYR A 83 8.53 -5.51 5.04
N VAL A 84 7.88 -4.62 4.27
CA VAL A 84 7.82 -4.72 2.80
C VAL A 84 9.21 -4.66 2.16
N LYS A 85 10.08 -3.77 2.64
CA LYS A 85 11.48 -3.69 2.19
C LYS A 85 12.25 -4.97 2.49
N GLN A 86 12.03 -5.58 3.66
CA GLN A 86 12.63 -6.88 3.99
C GLN A 86 12.10 -8.00 3.10
N GLN A 87 10.80 -8.04 2.79
CA GLN A 87 10.22 -9.02 1.86
C GLN A 87 10.76 -8.85 0.44
N THR A 88 11.00 -7.61 0.01
CA THR A 88 11.60 -7.30 -1.30
C THR A 88 13.01 -7.90 -1.39
N ALA A 89 13.83 -7.72 -0.34
CA ALA A 89 15.16 -8.32 -0.29
C ALA A 89 15.11 -9.87 -0.20
N ALA A 90 14.10 -10.41 0.48
CA ALA A 90 13.89 -11.85 0.59
C ALA A 90 13.48 -12.50 -0.75
N ALA A 91 12.80 -11.76 -1.63
CA ALA A 91 12.34 -12.26 -2.94
C ALA A 91 13.49 -12.81 -3.81
N TYR A 92 14.69 -12.24 -3.67
CA TYR A 92 15.87 -12.63 -4.44
C TYR A 92 16.67 -13.79 -3.79
N GLN A 93 16.20 -14.36 -2.68
CA GLN A 93 16.84 -15.52 -2.07
C GLN A 93 16.49 -16.79 -2.86
N GLY A 94 17.45 -17.70 -3.02
CA GLY A 94 17.35 -18.84 -3.94
C GLY A 94 16.31 -19.91 -3.60
N ASP A 95 15.69 -19.85 -2.42
CA ASP A 95 14.63 -20.74 -1.95
C ASP A 95 13.23 -20.09 -1.92
N PHE A 96 13.10 -18.84 -2.40
CA PHE A 96 11.84 -18.12 -2.41
C PHE A 96 10.89 -18.65 -3.49
N MET A 97 9.69 -19.10 -3.10
CA MET A 97 8.72 -19.70 -4.02
C MET A 97 7.55 -18.76 -4.31
N LEU A 98 6.87 -18.97 -5.45
CA LEU A 98 5.69 -18.18 -5.84
C LEU A 98 4.61 -18.15 -4.75
N ILE A 99 4.40 -19.27 -4.05
CA ILE A 99 3.42 -19.32 -2.96
C ILE A 99 3.80 -18.40 -1.79
N ASN A 100 5.09 -18.16 -1.54
CA ASN A 100 5.54 -17.19 -0.55
C ASN A 100 5.18 -15.77 -1.00
N ALA A 101 5.48 -15.42 -2.25
CA ALA A 101 5.15 -14.13 -2.84
C ALA A 101 3.65 -13.82 -2.73
N LEU A 102 2.81 -14.77 -3.15
CA LEU A 102 1.36 -14.64 -3.13
C LEU A 102 0.81 -14.58 -1.70
N SER A 103 1.32 -15.39 -0.78
CA SER A 103 0.90 -15.33 0.63
C SER A 103 1.23 -13.99 1.25
N THR A 104 2.43 -13.46 1.00
CA THR A 104 2.85 -12.13 1.46
C THR A 104 1.98 -11.02 0.87
N ALA A 105 1.75 -11.02 -0.45
CA ALA A 105 0.93 -10.03 -1.13
C ALA A 105 -0.52 -10.02 -0.61
N VAL A 106 -1.16 -11.19 -0.49
CA VAL A 106 -2.52 -11.31 0.06
C VAL A 106 -2.61 -10.78 1.49
N GLN A 107 -1.61 -11.07 2.33
CA GLN A 107 -1.57 -10.58 3.71
C GLN A 107 -1.41 -9.05 3.76
N LEU A 108 -0.55 -8.47 2.91
CA LEU A 108 -0.34 -7.03 2.83
C LEU A 108 -1.62 -6.29 2.44
N GLU A 109 -2.25 -6.70 1.34
CA GLU A 109 -3.50 -6.08 0.86
C GLU A 109 -4.63 -6.21 1.88
N ARG A 110 -4.74 -7.39 2.50
CA ARG A 110 -5.72 -7.61 3.57
C ARG A 110 -5.47 -6.70 4.76
N ALA A 111 -4.21 -6.55 5.18
CA ALA A 111 -3.86 -5.70 6.31
C ALA A 111 -4.17 -4.22 6.03
N LEU A 112 -3.96 -3.73 4.80
CA LEU A 112 -4.35 -2.38 4.38
C LEU A 112 -5.87 -2.14 4.56
N LEU A 113 -6.68 -3.11 4.15
CA LEU A 113 -8.14 -3.04 4.25
C LEU A 113 -8.63 -3.15 5.71
N GLU A 114 -8.12 -4.13 6.47
CA GLU A 114 -8.55 -4.39 7.85
C GLU A 114 -8.18 -3.24 8.80
N ASN A 115 -7.00 -2.65 8.60
CA ASN A 115 -6.58 -1.50 9.39
C ASN A 115 -7.15 -0.18 8.88
N LYS A 116 -7.99 -0.22 7.83
CA LYS A 116 -8.74 0.93 7.31
C LYS A 116 -7.82 2.11 6.98
N TYR A 117 -6.64 1.85 6.40
CA TYR A 117 -5.60 2.87 6.17
C TYR A 117 -6.11 4.11 5.44
N PHE A 118 -7.14 3.95 4.60
CA PHE A 118 -7.74 5.01 3.80
C PHE A 118 -9.04 5.59 4.38
N GLU A 119 -9.63 5.00 5.43
CA GLU A 119 -10.84 5.54 6.09
C GLU A 119 -10.52 6.58 7.18
N VAL A 120 -9.24 6.82 7.47
CA VAL A 120 -8.79 7.58 8.65
C VAL A 120 -8.83 9.10 8.46
N PHE A 121 -8.88 9.57 7.22
CA PHE A 121 -9.03 11.00 6.97
C PHE A 121 -10.51 11.36 6.91
N GLU A 122 -11.03 11.89 8.01
CA GLU A 122 -12.24 12.71 8.03
C GLU A 122 -11.93 14.05 7.34
N GLY A 123 -11.50 13.99 6.08
CA GLY A 123 -11.23 15.16 5.26
C GLY A 123 -12.52 15.86 4.91
N ASP A 124 -12.66 17.13 5.29
CA ASP A 124 -13.85 17.92 4.97
C ASP A 124 -13.96 18.24 3.47
N SER A 125 -12.86 18.16 2.73
CA SER A 125 -12.85 18.39 1.27
C SER A 125 -13.33 17.16 0.47
N ALA A 126 -14.21 17.41 -0.51
CA ALA A 126 -14.74 16.35 -1.38
C ALA A 126 -13.67 15.66 -2.24
N SER A 127 -12.58 16.36 -2.57
CA SER A 127 -11.45 15.82 -3.33
C SER A 127 -10.67 14.79 -2.51
N THR A 128 -10.35 15.09 -1.25
CA THR A 128 -9.64 14.16 -0.36
C THR A 128 -10.45 12.88 -0.16
N ARG A 129 -11.75 12.99 0.13
CA ARG A 129 -12.63 11.82 0.27
C ARG A 129 -12.68 10.96 -0.99
N ARG A 130 -12.75 11.59 -2.18
CA ARG A 130 -12.76 10.85 -3.45
C ARG A 130 -11.47 10.08 -3.66
N THR A 131 -10.31 10.70 -3.44
CA THR A 131 -9.02 10.03 -3.61
C THR A 131 -8.87 8.82 -2.68
N LEU A 132 -9.27 8.97 -1.41
CA LEU A 132 -9.18 7.88 -0.44
C LEU A 132 -10.15 6.74 -0.74
N ALA A 133 -11.34 7.05 -1.25
CA ALA A 133 -12.27 6.04 -1.73
C ALA A 133 -11.69 5.26 -2.93
N LEU A 134 -11.03 5.96 -3.87
CA LEU A 134 -10.37 5.33 -5.02
C LEU A 134 -9.21 4.42 -4.59
N LEU A 135 -8.39 4.86 -3.64
CA LEU A 135 -7.32 4.04 -3.05
C LEU A 135 -7.91 2.75 -2.45
N GLY A 136 -8.89 2.89 -1.54
CA GLY A 136 -9.52 1.74 -0.90
C GLY A 136 -10.24 0.79 -1.86
N GLU A 137 -10.84 1.30 -2.94
CA GLU A 137 -11.45 0.47 -4.00
C GLU A 137 -10.40 -0.28 -4.80
N SER A 138 -9.31 0.38 -5.20
CA SER A 138 -8.22 -0.24 -5.95
C SER A 138 -7.50 -1.32 -5.14
N THR A 139 -7.10 -1.03 -3.90
CA THR A 139 -6.50 -2.00 -2.96
C THR A 139 -7.41 -3.22 -2.76
N ARG A 140 -8.73 -3.01 -2.69
CA ARG A 140 -9.69 -4.14 -2.63
C ARG A 140 -9.69 -4.97 -3.90
N GLY A 141 -9.56 -4.33 -5.07
CA GLY A 141 -9.36 -5.00 -6.34
C GLY A 141 -8.08 -5.84 -6.36
N HIS A 142 -6.97 -5.31 -5.84
CA HIS A 142 -5.69 -6.02 -5.71
C HIS A 142 -5.87 -7.26 -4.83
N TYR A 143 -6.43 -7.09 -3.62
CA TYR A 143 -6.74 -8.20 -2.71
C TYR A 143 -7.54 -9.31 -3.39
N GLN A 144 -8.61 -8.96 -4.12
CA GLN A 144 -9.46 -9.95 -4.79
C GLN A 144 -8.71 -10.69 -5.91
N LYS A 145 -7.90 -9.97 -6.70
CA LYS A 145 -7.08 -10.52 -7.79
C LYS A 145 -6.04 -11.50 -7.22
N LEU A 146 -5.28 -11.04 -6.22
CA LEU A 146 -4.24 -11.81 -5.54
C LEU A 146 -4.79 -13.01 -4.77
N HIS A 147 -5.87 -12.83 -4.02
CA HIS A 147 -6.47 -13.92 -3.24
C HIS A 147 -6.99 -15.02 -4.16
N ARG A 148 -7.61 -14.68 -5.29
CA ARG A 148 -8.02 -15.67 -6.28
C ARG A 148 -6.83 -16.46 -6.81
N PHE A 149 -5.80 -15.75 -7.26
CA PHE A 149 -4.62 -16.38 -7.84
C PHE A 149 -3.86 -17.23 -6.81
N TRP A 150 -3.79 -16.78 -5.56
CA TRP A 150 -3.23 -17.53 -4.43
C TRP A 150 -3.98 -18.84 -4.18
N ARG A 151 -5.31 -18.83 -4.18
CA ARG A 151 -6.14 -20.04 -4.02
C ARG A 151 -5.93 -21.04 -5.16
N GLU A 152 -5.80 -20.55 -6.40
CA GLU A 152 -5.53 -21.38 -7.58
C GLU A 152 -4.14 -22.04 -7.53
N ASN A 153 -3.18 -21.42 -6.84
CA ASN A 153 -1.81 -21.89 -6.70
C ASN A 153 -1.53 -22.63 -5.37
N GLY A 154 -2.57 -23.15 -4.72
CA GLY A 154 -2.43 -23.99 -3.51
C GLY A 154 -2.46 -23.24 -2.17
N GLY A 155 -2.91 -21.99 -2.17
CA GLY A 155 -3.20 -21.23 -0.96
C GLY A 155 -4.36 -21.82 -0.14
N GLY A 156 -4.19 -21.92 1.18
CA GLY A 156 -5.11 -22.55 2.15
C GLY A 156 -6.43 -21.82 2.37
#